data_AF-A0A7J8LYK3-F1
#
_entry.id   AF-A0A7J8LYK3-F1
#
_cell.length_a   1.000
_cell.length_b   1.000
_cell.length_c   1.000
_cell.angle_alpha   90.00
_cell.angle_beta   90.00
_cell.angle_gamma   90.00
#
_symmetry.space_group_name_H-M   'P 1'
#
loop_
_entity.id
_entity.type
_entity.pdbx_description
1 polymer ?
#
loop_
_entity_poly.entity_id
_entity_poly.type
_entity_poly.pdbx_seq_one_letter_code
_entity_poly.pdbx_strand_id
1 'polypeptide(L)'
;MGVDPSFGLACLGKVNMTYENDQDLMIRYYRFVANEELACDEAELGPEGFAEKLHSQRKLHEQQLEMLKYMRKFHFNDQSAILEKLHHQMEDANFESEASILSAEQIQEIVRRRVSPLFRP
;
A
#
# COMPACT_ATOMS: atom_id res chain seq x y z
N MET A 1 -15.62 10.69 24.89
CA MET A 1 -14.45 10.38 25.73
C MET A 1 -13.63 11.65 25.86
N GLY A 2 -13.36 12.15 27.07
CA GLY A 2 -12.77 13.48 27.32
C GLY A 2 -11.25 13.56 27.17
N VAL A 3 -10.68 12.82 26.23
CA VAL A 3 -9.25 12.85 25.90
C VAL A 3 -9.12 13.51 24.53
N ASP A 4 -8.22 14.48 24.41
CA ASP A 4 -7.94 15.16 23.14
C ASP A 4 -7.36 14.14 22.12
N PRO A 5 -7.98 13.96 20.93
CA PRO A 5 -7.45 13.09 19.89
C PRO A 5 -5.99 13.40 19.52
N SER A 6 -5.57 14.66 19.65
CA SER A 6 -4.18 15.06 19.39
C SER A 6 -3.18 14.39 20.32
N PHE A 7 -3.59 14.09 21.56
CA PHE A 7 -2.75 13.42 22.55
C PHE A 7 -2.48 11.96 22.16
N GLY A 8 -3.52 11.26 21.69
CA GLY A 8 -3.40 9.87 21.22
C GLY A 8 -2.45 9.78 20.03
N LEU A 9 -2.65 10.65 19.03
CA LEU A 9 -1.78 10.73 17.84
C LEU A 9 -0.33 11.07 18.21
N ALA A 10 -0.11 12.01 19.15
CA ALA A 10 1.24 12.35 19.60
C ALA A 10 1.93 11.18 20.32
N CYS A 11 1.18 10.37 21.08
CA CYS A 11 1.72 9.17 21.73
C CYS A 11 2.11 8.11 20.68
N LEU A 12 1.24 7.85 19.70
CA LEU A 12 1.51 6.94 18.59
C LEU A 12 2.75 7.39 17.80
N GLY A 13 2.85 8.67 17.45
CA GLY A 13 4.01 9.24 16.76
C GLY A 13 5.32 9.04 17.53
N LYS A 14 5.31 9.21 18.87
CA LYS A 14 6.48 8.96 19.72
C LYS A 14 6.91 7.48 19.70
N VAL A 15 5.96 6.55 19.76
CA VAL A 15 6.27 5.11 19.69
C VAL A 15 6.92 4.78 18.35
N ASN A 16 6.35 5.27 17.25
CA ASN A 16 6.90 5.09 15.91
C ASN A 16 8.34 5.61 15.80
N MET A 17 8.61 6.85 16.23
CA MET A 17 9.96 7.44 16.15
C MET A 17 10.97 6.80 17.10
N THR A 18 10.55 6.40 18.30
CA THR A 18 11.48 5.86 19.32
C THR A 18 11.91 4.43 18.98
N TYR A 19 11.03 3.66 18.36
CA TYR A 19 11.23 2.23 18.14
C TYR A 19 11.27 1.82 16.67
N GLU A 20 11.44 2.77 15.75
CA GLU A 20 11.46 2.51 14.29
C GLU A 20 12.42 1.38 13.87
N ASN A 21 13.51 1.18 14.62
CA ASN A 21 14.54 0.19 14.34
C ASN A 21 14.22 -1.22 14.90
N ASP A 22 13.21 -1.36 15.76
CA ASP A 22 12.74 -2.65 16.29
C ASP A 22 11.62 -3.21 15.39
N GLN A 23 12.02 -4.04 14.43
CA GLN A 23 11.10 -4.57 13.42
C GLN A 23 9.93 -5.36 14.02
N ASP A 24 10.17 -6.18 15.05
CA ASP A 24 9.12 -7.00 15.67
C ASP A 24 8.10 -6.13 16.41
N LEU A 25 8.57 -5.09 17.10
CA LEU A 25 7.72 -4.10 17.73
C LEU A 25 6.94 -3.30 16.69
N MET A 26 7.59 -2.83 15.61
CA MET A 26 6.94 -2.05 14.56
C MET A 26 5.85 -2.84 13.83
N ILE A 27 6.06 -4.14 13.57
CA ILE A 27 5.01 -5.00 12.99
C ILE A 27 3.77 -5.05 13.90
N ARG A 28 3.97 -5.20 15.21
CA ARG A 28 2.85 -5.22 16.19
C ARG A 28 2.18 -3.87 16.30
N TYR A 29 2.98 -2.80 16.30
CA TYR A 29 2.50 -1.42 16.36
C TYR A 29 1.64 -1.07 15.14
N TYR A 30 2.09 -1.32 13.92
CA TYR A 30 1.27 -1.05 12.73
C TYR A 30 0.01 -1.91 12.66
N ARG A 31 0.06 -3.16 13.15
CA ARG A 31 -1.15 -3.98 13.30
C ARG A 31 -2.15 -3.34 14.27
N PHE A 32 -1.67 -2.81 15.40
CA PHE A 32 -2.50 -2.09 16.35
C PHE A 32 -3.15 -0.87 15.69
N VAL A 33 -2.35 -0.02 15.02
CA VAL A 33 -2.85 1.18 14.35
C VAL A 33 -3.90 0.85 13.29
N ALA A 34 -3.66 -0.17 12.46
CA ALA A 34 -4.63 -0.61 11.44
C ALA A 34 -5.95 -1.10 12.05
N ASN A 35 -5.91 -1.81 13.18
CA ASN A 35 -7.12 -2.23 13.89
C ASN A 35 -7.89 -1.05 14.50
N GLU A 36 -7.16 -0.09 15.07
CA GLU A 36 -7.76 1.13 15.63
C GLU A 36 -8.42 1.97 14.51
N GLU A 37 -7.76 2.10 13.36
CA GLU A 37 -8.32 2.80 12.19
C GLU A 37 -9.64 2.15 11.71
N LEU A 38 -9.68 0.81 11.65
CA LEU A 38 -10.92 0.09 11.32
C LEU A 38 -12.03 0.31 12.36
N ALA A 39 -11.69 0.38 13.65
CA ALA A 39 -12.67 0.64 14.70
C ALA A 39 -13.20 2.08 14.63
N CYS A 40 -12.35 3.05 14.30
CA CYS A 40 -12.75 4.43 14.04
C CYS A 40 -13.67 4.51 12.81
N ASP A 41 -13.31 3.84 11.72
CA ASP A 41 -14.13 3.78 10.51
C ASP A 41 -15.53 3.22 10.77
N GLU A 42 -15.63 2.13 11.56
CA GLU A 42 -16.91 1.53 11.95
C GLU A 42 -17.76 2.51 12.76
N ALA A 43 -17.13 3.26 13.69
CA ALA A 43 -17.81 4.25 14.51
C ALA A 43 -18.27 5.49 13.72
N GLU A 44 -17.52 5.91 12.71
CA GLU A 44 -17.78 7.12 11.92
C GLU A 44 -18.78 6.89 10.77
N LEU A 45 -18.66 5.78 10.05
CA LEU A 45 -19.42 5.52 8.82
C LEU A 45 -20.74 4.79 9.06
N GLY A 46 -20.91 4.20 10.24
CA GLY A 46 -22.02 3.31 10.54
C GLY A 46 -21.98 1.99 9.74
N PRO A 47 -22.93 1.08 9.95
CA PRO A 47 -22.83 -0.30 9.45
C PRO A 47 -22.74 -0.44 7.94
N GLU A 48 -23.54 0.33 7.18
CA GLU A 48 -23.58 0.26 5.72
C GLU A 48 -22.33 0.87 5.08
N GLY A 49 -21.96 2.10 5.50
CA GLY A 49 -20.77 2.77 4.99
C GLY A 49 -19.48 2.03 5.32
N PHE A 50 -19.40 1.44 6.52
CA PHE A 50 -18.29 0.58 6.89
C PHE A 50 -18.22 -0.69 6.03
N ALA A 51 -19.35 -1.36 5.78
CA ALA A 51 -19.40 -2.55 4.94
C ALA A 51 -18.96 -2.25 3.48
N GLU A 52 -19.37 -1.10 2.93
CA GLU A 52 -18.94 -0.66 1.60
C GLU A 52 -17.43 -0.37 1.55
N LYS A 53 -16.88 0.36 2.53
CA LYS A 53 -15.44 0.64 2.65
C LYS A 53 -14.63 -0.65 2.79
N LEU A 54 -15.10 -1.60 3.60
CA LEU A 54 -14.43 -2.89 3.77
C LEU A 54 -14.46 -3.71 2.47
N HIS A 55 -15.57 -3.66 1.73
CA HIS A 55 -15.69 -4.34 0.43
C HIS A 55 -14.74 -3.74 -0.62
N SER A 56 -14.64 -2.41 -0.70
CA SER A 56 -13.74 -1.72 -1.64
C SER A 56 -12.27 -2.02 -1.32
N GLN A 57 -11.88 -1.99 -0.04
CA GLN A 57 -10.53 -2.37 0.39
C GLN A 57 -10.22 -3.83 0.06
N ARG A 58 -11.15 -4.77 0.32
CA ARG A 58 -10.94 -6.19 -0.02
C ARG A 58 -10.71 -6.37 -1.53
N LYS A 59 -11.53 -5.73 -2.36
CA LYS A 59 -11.40 -5.79 -3.81
C LYS A 59 -10.05 -5.24 -4.29
N LEU A 60 -9.59 -4.12 -3.71
CA LEU A 60 -8.27 -3.56 -4.01
C LEU A 60 -7.16 -4.56 -3.67
N HIS A 61 -7.24 -5.20 -2.50
CA HIS A 61 -6.25 -6.20 -2.08
C HIS A 61 -6.23 -7.44 -2.99
N GLU A 62 -7.39 -7.90 -3.43
CA GLU A 62 -7.49 -8.98 -4.42
C GLU A 62 -6.79 -8.61 -5.73
N GLN A 63 -6.99 -7.39 -6.23
CA GLN A 63 -6.34 -6.89 -7.44
C GLN A 63 -4.81 -6.79 -7.29
N GLN A 64 -4.33 -6.26 -6.16
CA GLN A 64 -2.89 -6.24 -5.84
C GLN A 64 -2.30 -7.67 -5.85
N LEU A 65 -3.00 -8.64 -5.26
CA LEU A 65 -2.55 -10.02 -5.22
C LEU A 65 -2.51 -10.64 -6.62
N GLU A 66 -3.52 -10.38 -7.46
CA GLU A 66 -3.54 -10.82 -8.86
C GLU A 66 -2.39 -10.21 -9.67
N MET A 67 -2.12 -8.93 -9.50
CA MET A 67 -0.98 -8.23 -10.10
C MET A 67 0.34 -8.90 -9.70
N LEU A 68 0.56 -9.18 -8.41
CA LEU A 68 1.77 -9.84 -7.92
C LEU A 68 1.91 -11.28 -8.45
N LYS A 69 0.80 -12.01 -8.56
CA LYS A 69 0.78 -13.35 -9.20
C LYS A 69 1.14 -13.26 -10.69
N TYR A 70 0.68 -12.23 -11.39
CA TYR A 70 1.03 -11.99 -12.79
C TYR A 70 2.51 -11.60 -12.94
N MET A 71 3.00 -10.69 -12.11
CA MET A 71 4.40 -10.23 -12.08
C MET A 71 5.38 -11.39 -11.86
N ARG A 72 5.03 -12.39 -11.03
CA ARG A 72 5.86 -13.57 -10.77
C ARG A 72 6.23 -14.37 -12.03
N LYS A 73 5.49 -14.21 -13.13
CA LYS A 73 5.74 -14.90 -14.40
C LYS A 73 6.95 -14.34 -15.18
N PHE A 74 7.45 -13.15 -14.82
CA PHE A 74 8.56 -12.49 -15.49
C PHE A 74 9.92 -12.79 -14.84
N HIS A 75 11.01 -12.45 -15.52
CA HIS A 75 12.37 -12.63 -14.98
C HIS A 75 12.63 -11.68 -13.81
N PHE A 76 13.55 -12.03 -12.90
CA PHE A 76 13.84 -11.25 -11.69
C PHE A 76 14.08 -9.75 -11.96
N ASN A 77 14.91 -9.43 -12.96
CA ASN A 77 15.20 -8.05 -13.35
C ASN A 77 13.95 -7.26 -13.78
N ASP A 78 12.98 -7.94 -14.40
CA ASP A 78 11.73 -7.35 -14.84
C ASP A 78 10.78 -7.17 -13.66
N GLN A 79 10.75 -8.13 -12.72
CA GLN A 79 10.01 -7.99 -11.46
C GLN A 79 10.50 -6.76 -10.68
N SER A 80 11.82 -6.57 -10.55
CA SER A 80 12.38 -5.37 -9.92
C SER A 80 11.98 -4.09 -10.65
N ALA A 81 11.97 -4.11 -11.99
CA ALA A 81 11.52 -2.98 -12.81
C ALA A 81 10.08 -2.56 -12.52
N ILE A 82 9.21 -3.57 -12.41
CA ILE A 82 7.78 -3.39 -12.18
C ILE A 82 7.58 -2.81 -10.78
N LEU A 83 8.25 -3.35 -9.77
CA LEU A 83 8.19 -2.84 -8.40
C LEU A 83 8.76 -1.43 -8.26
N GLU A 84 9.89 -1.12 -8.92
CA GLU A 84 10.43 0.24 -8.97
C GLU A 84 9.42 1.20 -9.58
N LYS A 85 8.78 0.84 -10.70
CA LYS A 85 7.77 1.70 -11.32
C LYS A 85 6.53 1.87 -10.46
N LEU A 86 6.09 0.81 -9.80
CA LEU A 86 4.99 0.86 -8.84
C LEU A 86 5.30 1.81 -7.68
N HIS A 87 6.52 1.76 -7.13
CA HIS A 87 6.95 2.65 -6.06
C HIS A 87 6.87 4.12 -6.49
N HIS A 88 7.44 4.47 -7.65
CA HIS A 88 7.37 5.84 -8.15
C HIS A 88 5.92 6.29 -8.40
N GLN A 89 5.07 5.41 -8.92
CA GLN A 89 3.64 5.72 -9.10
C GLN A 89 2.95 6.02 -7.76
N MET A 90 3.29 5.27 -6.71
CA MET A 90 2.77 5.53 -5.36
C MET A 90 3.33 6.84 -4.79
N GLU A 91 4.62 7.13 -4.96
CA GLU A 91 5.20 8.41 -4.54
C GLU A 91 4.55 9.61 -5.22
N ASP A 92 4.36 9.53 -6.54
CA ASP A 92 3.71 10.59 -7.34
C ASP A 92 2.24 10.80 -6.91
N ALA A 93 1.59 9.75 -6.41
CA ALA A 93 0.23 9.78 -5.87
C ALA A 93 0.17 9.94 -4.34
N ASN A 94 1.26 10.37 -3.69
CA ASN A 94 1.34 10.57 -2.23
C ASN A 94 0.84 9.35 -1.41
N PHE A 95 1.18 8.15 -1.90
CA PHE A 95 0.83 6.85 -1.32
C PHE A 95 -0.67 6.57 -1.21
N GLU A 96 -1.49 7.17 -2.08
CA GLU A 96 -2.90 6.79 -2.23
C GLU A 96 -3.05 5.31 -2.59
N SER A 97 -4.00 4.63 -1.92
CA SER A 97 -4.16 3.18 -2.05
C SER A 97 -4.50 2.74 -3.47
N GLU A 98 -5.23 3.55 -4.24
CA GLU A 98 -5.61 3.22 -5.63
C GLU A 98 -4.40 3.18 -6.58
N ALA A 99 -3.34 3.93 -6.26
CA ALA A 99 -2.11 3.97 -7.06
C ALA A 99 -1.22 2.72 -6.88
N SER A 100 -1.59 1.79 -6.00
CA SER A 100 -0.84 0.56 -5.72
C SER A 100 -1.06 -0.59 -6.71
N ILE A 101 -1.75 -0.33 -7.82
CA ILE A 101 -2.07 -1.32 -8.85
C ILE A 101 -1.49 -0.90 -10.20
N LEU A 102 -0.93 -1.87 -10.91
CA LEU A 102 -0.58 -1.80 -12.32
C LEU A 102 -1.42 -2.82 -13.09
N SER A 103 -1.97 -2.38 -14.22
CA SER A 103 -2.66 -3.27 -15.15
C SER A 103 -1.66 -4.23 -15.82
N ALA A 104 -2.18 -5.34 -16.36
CA ALA A 104 -1.35 -6.29 -17.10
C ALA A 104 -0.68 -5.64 -18.32
N GLU A 105 -1.37 -4.70 -18.98
CA GLU A 105 -0.85 -3.93 -20.10
C GLU A 105 0.32 -3.03 -19.67
N GLN A 106 0.17 -2.31 -18.55
CA GLN A 106 1.25 -1.48 -17.98
C GLN A 106 2.47 -2.33 -17.63
N ILE A 107 2.27 -3.49 -17.01
CA ILE A 107 3.34 -4.44 -16.69
C ILE A 107 4.05 -4.91 -17.97
N GLN A 108 3.31 -5.31 -19.00
CA GLN A 108 3.90 -5.73 -20.27
C GLN A 108 4.69 -4.61 -20.94
N GLU A 109 4.22 -3.37 -20.84
CA GLU A 109 4.90 -2.22 -21.42
C GLU A 109 6.25 -1.96 -20.73
N ILE A 110 6.30 -2.06 -19.40
CA ILE A 110 7.53 -1.92 -18.60
C ILE A 110 8.56 -2.96 -19.06
N VAL A 111 8.13 -4.22 -19.21
CA VAL A 111 9.00 -5.31 -19.66
C VAL A 111 9.47 -5.08 -21.11
N ARG A 112 8.57 -4.73 -22.02
CA ARG A 112 8.91 -4.47 -23.44
C ARG A 112 9.92 -3.34 -23.62
N ARG A 113 9.76 -2.22 -22.90
CA ARG A 113 10.66 -1.07 -22.99
C ARG A 113 12.10 -1.41 -22.60
N ARG A 114 12.32 -2.45 -21.79
CA ARG A 114 13.66 -2.97 -21.47
C ARG A 114 14.23 -3.90 -22.54
N VAL A 115 13.40 -4.68 -23.22
CA VAL A 115 13.82 -5.65 -24.25
C VAL A 115 14.08 -4.97 -25.60
N SER A 116 13.45 -3.82 -25.86
CA SER A 116 13.79 -3.00 -27.03
C SER A 116 15.22 -2.46 -26.89
N PRO A 117 16.14 -2.76 -27.83
CA PRO A 117 17.45 -2.13 -27.83
C PRO A 117 17.24 -0.64 -28.00
N LEU A 118 17.64 0.13 -26.98
CA LEU A 118 17.72 1.59 -27.05
C LEU A 118 18.51 1.96 -28.30
N PHE A 119 17.82 2.55 -29.29
CA PHE A 119 18.42 3.48 -30.22
C PHE A 119 19.18 4.52 -29.38
N ARG A 120 20.50 4.41 -29.33
CA ARG A 120 21.38 5.48 -28.86
C ARG A 120 21.55 6.47 -30.02
N PRO A 121 21.24 7.77 -29.85
CA PRO A 121 21.94 8.79 -30.61
C PRO A 121 23.41 8.86 -30.17
#